data_AF-A0A382M916-F1
#
_entry.id   AF-A0A382M916-F1
#
_cell.length_a   1.000
_cell.length_b   1.000
_cell.length_c   1.000
_cell.angle_alpha   90.00
_cell.angle_beta   90.00
_cell.angle_gamma   90.00
#
_symmetry.space_group_name_H-M   'P 1'
#
loop_
_entity.id
_entity.type
_entity.pdbx_description
1 polymer ?
#
loop_
_entity_poly.entity_id
_entity_poly.type
_entity_poly.pdbx_seq_one_letter_code
_entity_poly.pdbx_strand_id
1 'polypeptide(L)' 'HAIPEGIDLLPMGPVTMMRNQLELKGGTAGTYSSDEWANAVNFWQKYAALYPKK' A
#
# COMPACT_ATOMS: atom_id res chain seq x y z
N HIS A 1 -6.88 -14.06 -0.58
CA HIS A 1 -6.93 -12.62 -0.27
C HIS A 1 -8.29 -12.14 -0.73
N ALA A 2 -9.14 -11.65 0.18
CA ALA A 2 -10.43 -11.06 -0.19
C ALA A 2 -10.29 -9.54 -0.05
N ILE A 3 -10.61 -8.80 -1.12
CA ILE A 3 -10.67 -7.34 -1.09
C ILE A 3 -12.06 -6.98 -0.52
N PRO A 4 -12.18 -5.99 0.40
CA PRO A 4 -13.48 -5.58 0.90
C PRO A 4 -14.42 -5.16 -0.23
N GLU A 5 -15.70 -5.51 -0.10
CA GLU A 5 -16.72 -5.16 -1.09
C GLU A 5 -16.80 -3.64 -1.28
N GLY A 6 -16.80 -3.18 -2.53
CA GLY A 6 -16.76 -1.75 -2.89
C GLY A 6 -15.36 -1.13 -2.96
N ILE A 7 -14.29 -1.91 -2.85
CA ILE A 7 -12.92 -1.45 -3.08
C ILE A 7 -12.39 -2.08 -4.37
N ASP A 8 -12.31 -1.27 -5.43
CA ASP A 8 -11.88 -1.75 -6.76
C ASP A 8 -10.36 -1.99 -6.83
N LEU A 9 -9.58 -1.20 -6.07
CA LEU A 9 -8.12 -1.23 -6.08
C LEU A 9 -7.57 -1.19 -4.66
N LEU A 10 -6.81 -2.21 -4.29
CA LEU A 10 -6.07 -2.23 -3.03
C LEU A 10 -4.75 -1.45 -3.21
N PRO A 11 -4.57 -0.29 -2.54
CA PRO A 11 -3.35 0.48 -2.70
C PRO A 11 -2.16 -0.26 -2.07
N MET A 12 -0.99 -0.08 -2.67
CA MET A 12 0.27 -0.54 -2.08
C MET A 12 0.45 0.09 -0.69
N GLY A 13 1.02 -0.66 0.26
CA GLY A 13 1.28 -0.12 1.59
C GLY A 13 2.23 1.10 1.53
N PRO A 14 1.97 2.18 2.29
CA PRO A 14 2.75 3.43 2.19
C PRO A 14 4.25 3.23 2.48
N VAL A 15 4.60 2.31 3.37
CA VAL A 15 6.01 1.95 3.64
C VAL A 15 6.67 1.29 2.43
N THR A 16 5.92 0.49 1.67
CA THR A 16 6.42 -0.14 0.44
C THR A 16 6.59 0.91 -0.66
N MET A 17 5.65 1.85 -0.78
CA MET A 17 5.77 2.98 -1.71
C MET A 17 7.01 3.83 -1.38
N MET A 18 7.28 4.11 -0.10
CA MET A 18 8.49 4.80 0.34
C MET A 18 9.77 4.11 -0.11
N ARG A 19 9.86 2.80 0.18
CA ARG A 19 11.01 1.97 -0.18
C ARG A 19 11.26 1.99 -1.68
N ASN A 20 10.19 1.94 -2.48
CA ASN A 20 10.27 1.95 -3.93
C ASN A 20 10.66 3.33 -4.47
N GLN A 21 10.06 4.40 -3.96
CA GLN A 21 10.33 5.79 -4.40
C GLN A 21 11.79 6.21 -4.18
N LEU A 22 12.41 5.71 -3.10
CA LEU A 22 13.80 5.97 -2.75
C LEU A 22 14.77 4.90 -3.27
N GLU A 23 14.26 3.91 -4.03
CA GLU A 23 15.04 2.80 -4.57
C GLU A 23 15.89 2.05 -3.52
N LEU A 24 15.36 1.92 -2.30
CA LEU A 24 16.05 1.22 -1.23
C LEU A 24 16.13 -0.29 -1.53
N LYS A 25 17.07 -0.99 -0.90
CA LYS A 25 17.27 -2.44 -1.09
C LYS A 25 15.97 -3.23 -0.93
N GLY A 26 15.64 -4.04 -1.93
CA GLY A 26 14.39 -4.82 -1.99
C GLY A 26 13.16 -4.03 -2.46
N GLY A 27 13.33 -2.76 -2.83
CA GLY A 27 12.36 -1.94 -3.54
C GLY A 27 12.49 -2.03 -5.05
N THR A 28 11.53 -1.42 -5.74
CA THR A 28 11.50 -1.19 -7.21
C THR A 28 11.63 0.30 -7.49
N ALA A 29 12.04 0.73 -8.68
CA ALA A 29 12.06 2.15 -9.07
C ALA A 29 10.63 2.70 -9.36
N GLY A 30 9.86 2.95 -8.30
CA GLY A 30 8.49 3.46 -8.39
C GLY A 30 8.42 4.98 -8.25
N THR A 31 7.52 5.64 -8.97
CA THR A 31 7.25 7.07 -8.81
C THR A 31 5.78 7.25 -8.44
N TYR A 32 5.52 7.94 -7.33
CA TYR A 32 4.17 8.17 -6.81
C TYR A 32 3.95 9.64 -6.51
N SER A 33 2.78 10.15 -6.88
CA SER A 33 2.32 11.47 -6.49
C SER A 33 1.95 11.54 -5.01
N SER A 34 1.90 12.75 -4.47
CA SER A 34 1.41 13.00 -3.10
C SER A 34 -0.04 12.50 -2.90
N ASP A 35 -0.87 12.56 -3.94
CA ASP A 35 -2.26 12.12 -3.89
C ASP A 35 -2.36 10.59 -3.80
N GLU A 36 -1.57 9.87 -4.60
CA GLU A 36 -1.46 8.41 -4.50
C GLU A 36 -1.00 7.98 -3.11
N TRP A 37 -0.02 8.68 -2.55
CA TRP A 37 0.46 8.40 -1.20
C TRP A 37 -0.58 8.69 -0.12
N ALA A 38 -1.25 9.84 -0.19
CA ALA A 38 -2.29 10.23 0.76
C ALA A 38 -3.47 9.23 0.75
N ASN A 39 -3.85 8.77 -0.44
CA ASN A 39 -4.87 7.73 -0.61
C ASN A 39 -4.45 6.41 0.03
N ALA A 40 -3.21 5.97 -0.19
CA ALA A 40 -2.67 4.77 0.45
C ALA A 40 -2.64 4.88 1.98
N VAL A 41 -2.19 6.02 2.52
CA VAL A 41 -2.17 6.26 3.97
C VAL A 41 -3.60 6.23 4.54
N ASN A 42 -4.53 6.98 3.95
CA ASN A 42 -5.92 7.02 4.41
C ASN A 42 -6.60 5.64 4.38
N PHE A 43 -6.28 4.82 3.38
CA PHE A 43 -6.76 3.44 3.30
C PHE A 43 -6.20 2.59 4.45
N TRP A 44 -4.88 2.52 4.59
CA TRP A 44 -4.22 1.63 5.55
C TRP A 44 -4.35 2.09 7.01
N GLN A 45 -4.84 3.31 7.26
CA GLN A 45 -5.28 3.76 8.59
C GLN A 45 -6.65 3.18 9.00
N LYS A 46 -7.46 2.71 8.04
CA LYS A 46 -8.81 2.15 8.29
C LYS A 46 -8.85 0.64 8.20
N TYR A 47 -7.90 0.03 7.50
CA TYR A 47 -7.88 -1.40 7.22
C TYR A 47 -6.56 -2.03 7.65
N ALA A 48 -6.62 -3.30 8.06
CA ALA A 48 -5.44 -4.10 8.37
C ALA A 48 -5.51 -5.44 7.63
N ALA A 49 -4.37 -5.90 7.11
CA ALA A 49 -4.28 -7.23 6.52
C ALA A 49 -4.32 -8.29 7.63
N LEU A 50 -5.24 -9.24 7.52
CA LEU A 50 -5.31 -10.39 8.41
C LEU A 50 -4.49 -11.54 7.82
N TYR A 51 -3.61 -12.11 8.63
CA TYR A 51 -2.91 -13.33 8.28
C TYR A 51 -3.69 -14.53 8.81
N PRO A 52 -3.83 -15.61 8.02
CA PRO A 52 -4.45 -16.83 8.52
C PRO A 52 -3.65 -17.35 9.72
N LYS A 53 -4.36 -17.83 10.74
CA LYS A 53 -3.71 -18.60 11.81
C LYS A 53 -3.10 -19.86 11.19
N LYS A 54 -1.83 -20.12 11.53
CA LYS A 54 -1.13 -21.36 11.17
C LYS A 54 -1.85 -22.57 11.75
#